data_AF-A0A2S0MHZ9-F1
#
_entry.id   AF-A0A2S0MHZ9-F1
#
_cell.length_a   1.000
_cell.length_b   1.000
_cell.length_c   1.000
_cell.angle_alpha   90.00
_cell.angle_beta   90.00
_cell.angle_gamma   90.00
#
_symmetry.space_group_name_H-M   'P 1'
#
loop_
_entity.id
_entity.type
_entity.pdbx_description
1 polymer ?
#
loop_
_entity_poly.entity_id
_entity_poly.type
_entity_poly.pdbx_seq_one_letter_code
_entity_poly.pdbx_strand_id
1 'polypeptide(L)'
;MPTNPPAAQRATAAEPPAPLNAPRSRSDLFWSFTWLALQGFGGVLAVVQRELVEKKRWMTREQFVEDWAVAQIMPGPNVVNLSMMIGDRYFGLSGAATALAGMLLLPSLVVLSLAIGFASVADHDVAQRALRGMGAVAAGLVIATGIKLAGALRSNAMGLPACIALAVTAFVAIAWLRWPLLAVLLGLGGAGWAWAWHCLGRARRAHEAASARARAAVPPDVPAKGAAGAALAEVAADALPAAAADTAAPPAGTAANNNPASLTDADSGQAPQP
;
A
#
# COMPACT_ATOMS: atom_id res chain seq x y z
N MET A 1 -16.93 23.46 -54.20
CA MET A 1 -17.19 22.75 -52.93
C MET A 1 -15.85 22.56 -52.23
N PRO A 2 -15.62 23.09 -51.02
CA PRO A 2 -14.37 22.84 -50.31
C PRO A 2 -14.34 21.38 -49.86
N THR A 3 -13.38 20.62 -50.40
CA THR A 3 -13.14 19.22 -50.06
C THR A 3 -12.57 19.13 -48.65
N ASN A 4 -13.39 18.69 -47.72
CA ASN A 4 -13.00 18.40 -46.34
C ASN A 4 -12.01 17.22 -46.33
N PRO A 5 -10.81 17.32 -45.75
CA PRO A 5 -9.88 16.20 -45.69
C PRO A 5 -10.44 15.05 -44.80
N PRO A 6 -10.05 13.79 -45.08
CA PRO A 6 -10.62 12.61 -44.46
C PRO A 6 -10.41 12.58 -42.93
N ALA A 7 -11.42 12.08 -42.22
CA ALA A 7 -11.50 12.03 -40.75
C ALA A 7 -10.32 11.32 -40.05
N ALA A 8 -9.48 10.59 -40.78
CA ALA A 8 -8.29 9.93 -40.27
C ALA A 8 -7.20 10.89 -39.74
N GLN A 9 -7.16 12.15 -40.18
CA GLN A 9 -6.21 13.15 -39.65
C GLN A 9 -6.69 13.87 -38.38
N ARG A 10 -7.96 13.71 -37.98
CA ARG A 10 -8.48 14.32 -36.75
C ARG A 10 -8.24 13.49 -35.49
N ALA A 11 -7.76 12.25 -35.65
CA ALA A 11 -7.63 11.29 -34.54
C ALA A 11 -6.22 11.23 -33.90
N THR A 12 -5.27 12.08 -34.34
CA THR A 12 -3.89 12.09 -33.79
C THR A 12 -3.39 13.48 -33.42
N ALA A 13 -4.27 14.47 -33.31
CA ALA A 13 -3.96 15.67 -32.55
C ALA A 13 -4.31 15.37 -31.08
N ALA A 14 -3.46 14.60 -30.40
CA ALA A 14 -3.47 14.59 -28.96
C ALA A 14 -3.35 16.05 -28.50
N GLU A 15 -4.39 16.56 -27.88
CA GLU A 15 -4.43 17.90 -27.31
C GLU A 15 -3.15 18.09 -26.47
N PRO A 16 -2.36 19.15 -26.69
CA PRO A 16 -1.18 19.39 -25.88
C PRO A 16 -1.59 19.35 -24.40
N PRO A 17 -0.88 18.61 -23.54
CA PRO A 17 -1.20 18.61 -22.11
C PRO A 17 -1.24 20.06 -21.63
N ALA A 18 -2.30 20.42 -20.90
CA ALA A 18 -2.51 21.76 -20.40
C ALA A 18 -1.22 22.29 -19.73
N PRO A 19 -0.84 23.56 -19.95
CA PRO A 19 0.44 24.07 -19.47
C PRO A 19 0.54 23.92 -17.95
N LEU A 20 1.65 23.35 -17.48
CA LEU A 20 1.96 23.25 -16.07
C LEU A 20 2.18 24.64 -15.48
N ASN A 21 1.68 24.85 -14.26
CA ASN A 21 1.94 26.08 -13.53
C ASN A 21 3.33 26.02 -12.90
N ALA A 22 4.04 27.15 -12.81
CA ALA A 22 5.23 27.27 -11.99
C ALA A 22 4.92 28.01 -10.69
N PRO A 23 5.65 27.74 -9.58
CA PRO A 23 5.57 28.58 -8.39
C PRO A 23 5.91 30.02 -8.76
N ARG A 24 5.04 30.96 -8.36
CA ARG A 24 5.16 32.36 -8.78
C ARG A 24 6.34 33.08 -8.12
N SER A 25 6.74 32.62 -6.94
CA SER A 25 7.83 33.21 -6.16
C SER A 25 8.34 32.22 -5.11
N ARG A 26 9.50 32.53 -4.51
CA ARG A 26 10.04 31.80 -3.36
C ARG A 26 9.05 31.78 -2.18
N SER A 27 8.28 32.86 -2.00
CA SER A 27 7.26 32.96 -0.94
C SER A 27 6.07 32.01 -1.18
N ASP A 28 5.65 31.83 -2.45
CA ASP A 28 4.61 30.85 -2.79
C ASP A 28 5.06 29.42 -2.46
N LEU A 29 6.35 29.13 -2.69
CA LEU A 29 6.97 27.87 -2.31
C LEU A 29 6.94 27.66 -0.79
N PHE A 30 7.39 28.66 -0.03
CA PHE A 30 7.38 28.65 1.44
C PHE A 30 5.98 28.35 2.00
N TRP A 31 4.97 29.09 1.55
CA TRP A 31 3.59 28.94 2.03
C TRP A 31 2.96 27.63 1.58
N SER A 32 3.25 27.16 0.38
CA SER A 32 2.73 25.89 -0.12
C SER A 32 3.26 24.71 0.69
N PHE A 33 4.56 24.66 0.97
CA PHE A 33 5.14 23.60 1.80
C PHE A 33 4.80 23.72 3.29
N THR A 34 4.62 24.94 3.79
CA THR A 34 4.07 25.16 5.14
C THR A 34 2.69 24.53 5.27
N TRP A 35 1.80 24.82 4.33
CA TRP A 35 0.44 24.27 4.34
C TRP A 35 0.44 22.76 4.21
N LEU A 36 1.31 22.24 3.34
CA LEU A 36 1.52 20.80 3.18
C LEU A 36 1.95 20.13 4.49
N ALA A 37 2.89 20.74 5.22
CA ALA A 37 3.39 20.23 6.50
C ALA A 37 2.28 20.18 7.58
N LEU A 38 1.43 21.21 7.62
CA LEU A 38 0.31 21.27 8.57
C LEU A 38 -0.80 20.24 8.28
N GLN A 39 -0.87 19.71 7.06
CA GLN A 39 -1.90 18.74 6.64
C GLN A 39 -1.43 17.28 6.68
N GLY A 40 -0.21 17.01 7.15
CA GLY A 40 0.46 15.70 7.09
C GLY A 40 -0.10 14.59 7.99
N PHE A 41 -1.41 14.52 8.22
CA PHE A 41 -2.02 13.53 9.10
C PHE A 41 -2.62 12.34 8.31
N GLY A 42 -2.19 11.11 8.62
CA GLY A 42 -2.88 9.87 8.22
C GLY A 42 -2.89 9.50 6.73
N GLY A 43 -2.18 10.24 5.86
CA GLY A 43 -2.20 9.99 4.41
C GLY A 43 -1.35 10.97 3.59
N VAL A 44 -0.15 11.30 4.08
CA VAL A 44 0.65 12.42 3.56
C VAL A 44 0.90 12.33 2.06
N LEU A 45 1.19 11.14 1.53
CA LEU A 45 1.40 10.93 0.09
C LEU A 45 0.22 11.44 -0.76
N ALA A 46 -1.02 11.09 -0.38
CA ALA A 46 -2.20 11.52 -1.11
C ALA A 46 -2.41 13.04 -0.99
N VAL A 47 -2.08 13.63 0.15
CA VAL A 47 -2.14 15.08 0.37
C VAL A 47 -1.11 15.80 -0.52
N VAL A 48 0.15 15.34 -0.52
CA VAL A 48 1.22 15.90 -1.36
C VAL A 48 0.88 15.79 -2.83
N GLN A 49 0.45 14.61 -3.27
CA GLN A 49 0.07 14.39 -4.66
C GLN A 49 -1.06 15.32 -5.08
N ARG A 50 -2.14 15.40 -4.29
CA ARG A 50 -3.27 16.28 -4.57
C ARG A 50 -2.87 17.74 -4.62
N GLU A 51 -2.02 18.19 -3.70
CA GLU A 51 -1.61 19.59 -3.64
C GLU A 51 -0.70 19.96 -4.82
N LEU A 52 0.32 19.15 -5.11
CA LEU A 52 1.32 19.45 -6.15
C LEU A 52 0.83 19.17 -7.58
N VAL A 53 0.11 18.06 -7.78
CA VAL A 53 -0.33 17.59 -9.10
C VAL A 53 -1.71 18.15 -9.45
N GLU A 54 -2.70 18.03 -8.56
CA GLU A 54 -4.09 18.35 -8.91
C GLU A 54 -4.42 19.84 -8.71
N LYS A 55 -4.07 20.42 -7.56
CA LYS A 55 -4.40 21.81 -7.23
C LYS A 55 -3.42 22.81 -7.82
N LYS A 56 -2.12 22.67 -7.51
CA LYS A 56 -1.09 23.60 -7.97
C LYS A 56 -0.68 23.33 -9.42
N ARG A 57 -0.75 22.07 -9.87
CA ARG A 57 -0.30 21.63 -11.21
C ARG A 57 1.14 22.02 -11.50
N TRP A 58 2.02 21.89 -10.51
CA TRP A 58 3.45 22.14 -10.66
C TRP A 58 4.16 21.02 -11.42
N MET A 59 3.61 19.81 -11.34
CA MET A 59 4.19 18.61 -11.95
C MET A 59 3.09 17.68 -12.42
N THR A 60 3.43 16.83 -13.40
CA THR A 60 2.54 15.74 -13.82
C THR A 60 2.56 14.62 -12.80
N ARG A 61 1.63 13.66 -12.93
CA ARG A 61 1.59 12.48 -12.07
C ARG A 61 2.85 11.62 -12.24
N GLU A 62 3.37 11.55 -13.45
CA GLU A 62 4.57 10.78 -13.81
C GLU A 62 5.81 11.40 -13.16
N GLN A 63 6.00 12.71 -13.30
CA GLN A 63 7.08 13.45 -12.64
C GLN A 63 7.01 13.32 -11.12
N PHE A 64 5.80 13.39 -10.54
CA PHE A 64 5.62 13.20 -9.11
C PHE A 64 6.07 11.81 -8.65
N VAL A 65 5.75 10.76 -9.39
CA VAL A 65 6.15 9.38 -9.04
C VAL A 65 7.67 9.21 -9.15
N GLU A 66 8.30 9.79 -10.17
CA GLU A 66 9.75 9.79 -10.33
C GLU A 66 10.45 10.52 -9.18
N ASP A 67 10.05 11.76 -8.90
CA ASP A 67 10.63 12.58 -7.83
C ASP A 67 10.36 11.93 -6.45
N TRP A 68 9.18 11.31 -6.26
CA TRP A 68 8.85 10.57 -5.03
C TRP A 68 9.71 9.32 -4.84
N ALA A 69 9.98 8.56 -5.92
CA ALA A 69 10.85 7.39 -5.86
C ALA A 69 12.28 7.77 -5.46
N VAL A 70 12.79 8.89 -6.01
CA VAL A 70 14.09 9.44 -5.61
C VAL A 70 14.08 9.87 -4.14
N ALA A 71 13.02 10.54 -3.69
CA ALA A 71 12.87 10.96 -2.30
C ALA A 71 12.84 9.80 -1.29
N GLN A 72 12.40 8.61 -1.71
CA GLN A 72 12.43 7.36 -0.91
C GLN A 72 13.81 6.73 -0.80
N ILE A 73 14.69 6.98 -1.77
CA ILE A 73 16.07 6.48 -1.76
C ILE A 73 16.97 7.39 -0.91
N MET A 74 16.67 8.69 -0.88
CA MET A 74 17.40 9.65 -0.06
C MET A 74 17.16 9.40 1.44
N PRO A 75 18.21 9.48 2.28
CA PRO A 75 18.04 9.35 3.72
C PRO A 75 17.22 10.52 4.26
N GLY A 76 16.25 10.24 5.13
CA GLY A 76 15.43 11.24 5.80
C GLY A 76 13.94 11.17 5.46
N PRO A 77 13.14 12.17 5.86
CA PRO A 77 11.71 12.19 5.60
C PRO A 77 11.40 12.46 4.12
N ASN A 78 10.72 11.54 3.46
CA ASN A 78 10.43 11.61 2.01
C ASN A 78 9.84 12.96 1.56
N VAL A 79 8.92 13.54 2.35
CA VAL A 79 8.26 14.81 1.99
C VAL A 79 9.22 16.00 2.07
N VAL A 80 10.18 15.96 2.98
CA VAL A 80 11.23 16.98 3.11
C VAL A 80 12.21 16.87 1.94
N ASN A 81 12.62 15.66 1.59
CA ASN A 81 13.48 15.42 0.43
C ASN A 81 12.81 15.91 -0.86
N LEU A 82 11.54 15.57 -1.04
CA LEU A 82 10.75 16.03 -2.18
C LEU A 82 10.62 17.56 -2.21
N SER A 83 10.36 18.22 -1.07
CA SER A 83 10.23 19.68 -1.04
C SER A 83 11.54 20.39 -1.42
N MET A 84 12.67 19.85 -0.97
CA MET A 84 14.01 20.34 -1.35
C MET A 84 14.27 20.17 -2.85
N MET A 85 13.99 18.99 -3.41
CA MET A 85 14.16 18.72 -4.85
C MET A 85 13.30 19.66 -5.72
N ILE A 86 12.05 19.86 -5.33
CA ILE A 86 11.13 20.78 -6.02
C ILE A 86 11.64 22.22 -5.92
N GLY A 87 12.07 22.65 -4.73
CA GLY A 87 12.60 23.99 -4.54
C GLY A 87 13.88 24.25 -5.33
N ASP A 88 14.77 23.26 -5.39
CA ASP A 88 15.98 23.32 -6.19
C ASP A 88 15.67 23.44 -7.69
N ARG A 89 14.71 22.66 -8.20
CA ARG A 89 14.30 22.70 -9.61
C ARG A 89 13.84 24.09 -10.07
N TYR A 90 13.14 24.85 -9.24
CA TYR A 90 12.56 26.14 -9.65
C TYR A 90 13.43 27.36 -9.34
N PHE A 91 14.14 27.38 -8.20
CA PHE A 91 14.94 28.56 -7.79
C PHE A 91 16.36 28.19 -7.31
N GLY A 92 16.85 27.01 -7.67
CA GLY A 92 18.14 26.48 -7.25
C GLY A 92 18.24 26.33 -5.72
N LEU A 93 19.47 26.41 -5.21
CA LEU A 93 19.76 26.27 -3.78
C LEU A 93 18.92 27.20 -2.88
N SER A 94 18.63 28.41 -3.36
CA SER A 94 17.78 29.38 -2.64
C SER A 94 16.32 28.91 -2.51
N GLY A 95 15.80 28.23 -3.53
CA GLY A 95 14.47 27.62 -3.50
C GLY A 95 14.41 26.39 -2.60
N ALA A 96 15.43 25.53 -2.66
CA ALA A 96 15.54 24.36 -1.78
C ALA A 96 15.54 24.77 -0.30
N ALA A 97 16.36 25.77 0.07
CA ALA A 97 16.39 26.31 1.42
C ALA A 97 15.05 26.93 1.84
N THR A 98 14.36 27.62 0.93
CA THR A 98 13.06 28.24 1.20
C THR A 98 11.95 27.19 1.38
N ALA A 99 11.93 26.14 0.56
CA ALA A 99 10.99 25.03 0.68
C ALA A 99 11.20 24.27 2.00
N LEU A 100 12.45 23.99 2.35
CA LEU A 100 12.82 23.37 3.62
C LEU A 100 12.39 24.24 4.81
N ALA A 101 12.67 25.54 4.76
CA ALA A 101 12.26 26.49 5.79
C ALA A 101 10.74 26.54 5.94
N GLY A 102 9.97 26.55 4.85
CA GLY A 102 8.51 26.48 4.92
C GLY A 102 8.01 25.18 5.55
N MET A 103 8.63 24.06 5.16
CA MET A 103 8.26 22.74 5.66
C MET A 103 8.54 22.56 7.16
N LEU A 104 9.59 23.20 7.70
CA LEU A 104 10.04 22.97 9.08
C LEU A 104 9.77 24.14 10.02
N LEU A 105 10.08 25.36 9.62
CA LEU A 105 10.15 26.51 10.53
C LEU A 105 8.77 26.85 11.09
N LEU A 106 7.77 27.07 10.22
CA LEU A 106 6.46 27.51 10.67
C LEU A 106 5.70 26.43 11.47
N PRO A 107 5.65 25.16 11.02
CA PRO A 107 5.05 24.08 11.81
C PRO A 107 5.74 23.89 13.16
N SER A 108 7.08 23.97 13.20
CA SER A 108 7.82 23.86 14.47
C SER A 108 7.55 25.04 15.39
N LEU A 109 7.47 26.26 14.86
CA LEU A 109 7.10 27.44 15.63
C LEU A 109 5.68 27.32 16.20
N VAL A 110 4.72 26.86 15.41
CA VAL A 110 3.34 26.62 15.88
C VAL A 110 3.35 25.62 17.04
N VAL A 111 4.01 24.47 16.88
CA VAL A 111 4.10 23.44 17.92
C VAL A 111 4.81 23.98 19.17
N LEU A 112 5.92 24.71 19.01
CA LEU A 112 6.67 25.29 20.11
C LEU A 112 5.86 26.36 20.86
N SER A 113 5.18 27.24 20.14
CA SER A 113 4.30 28.27 20.73
C SER A 113 3.14 27.63 21.50
N LEU A 114 2.53 26.56 20.95
CA LEU A 114 1.50 25.79 21.64
C LEU A 114 2.08 25.12 22.90
N ALA A 115 3.28 24.56 22.84
CA ALA A 115 3.93 23.93 23.99
C ALA A 115 4.24 24.94 25.10
N ILE A 116 4.77 26.12 24.76
CA ILE A 116 5.05 27.19 25.73
C ILE A 116 3.74 27.73 26.33
N GLY A 117 2.74 27.99 25.48
CA GLY A 117 1.42 28.44 25.93
C GLY A 117 0.71 27.42 26.82
N PHE A 118 0.95 26.12 26.58
CA PHE A 118 0.43 25.06 27.42
C PHE A 118 1.18 24.95 28.76
N ALA A 119 2.48 25.23 28.80
CA ALA A 119 3.28 25.11 30.01
C ALA A 119 2.75 25.95 31.19
N SER A 120 2.12 27.10 30.91
CA SER A 120 1.52 27.95 31.95
C SER A 120 0.19 27.43 32.50
N VAL A 121 -0.49 26.53 31.79
CA VAL A 121 -1.81 25.97 32.16
C VAL A 121 -1.73 24.47 32.47
N ALA A 122 -0.54 23.87 32.39
CA ALA A 122 -0.31 22.44 32.55
C ALA A 122 -0.78 21.88 33.92
N ASP A 123 -0.78 22.72 34.95
CA ASP A 123 -1.21 22.35 36.31
C ASP A 123 -2.75 22.33 36.48
N HIS A 124 -3.53 22.78 35.50
CA HIS A 124 -4.99 22.72 35.57
C HIS A 124 -5.51 21.35 35.13
N ASP A 125 -6.35 20.73 35.96
CA ASP A 125 -6.99 19.43 35.68
C ASP A 125 -7.72 19.39 34.33
N VAL A 126 -8.33 20.50 33.93
CA VAL A 126 -9.04 20.61 32.64
C VAL A 126 -8.06 20.50 31.46
N ALA A 127 -6.89 21.12 31.56
CA ALA A 127 -5.86 21.07 30.52
C ALA A 127 -5.31 19.65 30.35
N GLN A 128 -5.08 18.94 31.45
CA GLN A 128 -4.62 17.54 31.41
C GLN A 128 -5.69 16.60 30.81
N ARG A 129 -6.97 16.81 31.13
CA ARG A 129 -8.08 16.06 30.53
C ARG A 129 -8.20 16.32 29.03
N ALA A 130 -8.04 17.57 28.59
CA ALA A 130 -8.03 17.93 27.18
C ALA A 130 -6.86 17.27 26.43
N LEU A 131 -5.65 17.26 27.00
CA LEU A 131 -4.50 16.55 26.42
C LEU A 131 -4.77 15.04 26.26
N ARG A 132 -5.34 14.40 27.28
CA ARG A 132 -5.72 12.98 27.20
C ARG A 132 -6.74 12.74 26.10
N GLY A 133 -7.71 13.63 25.94
CA GLY A 133 -8.68 13.60 24.84
C GLY A 133 -8.01 13.70 23.46
N MET A 134 -7.08 14.64 23.28
CA MET A 134 -6.30 14.76 22.04
C MET A 134 -5.45 13.52 21.77
N GLY A 135 -4.84 12.93 22.81
CA GLY A 135 -4.12 11.67 22.71
C GLY A 135 -5.02 10.52 22.24
N ALA A 136 -6.26 10.43 22.74
CA ALA A 136 -7.24 9.45 22.28
C ALA A 136 -7.64 9.66 20.81
N VAL A 137 -7.82 10.91 20.37
CA VAL A 137 -8.08 11.24 18.96
C VAL A 137 -6.90 10.82 18.06
N ALA A 138 -5.67 11.13 18.47
CA ALA A 138 -4.47 10.72 17.74
C ALA A 138 -4.36 9.19 17.62
N ALA A 139 -4.62 8.47 18.72
CA ALA A 139 -4.66 7.00 18.71
C ALA A 139 -5.75 6.47 17.77
N GLY A 140 -6.96 7.05 17.80
CA GLY A 140 -8.05 6.70 16.90
C GLY A 140 -7.68 6.92 15.42
N LEU A 141 -6.99 8.01 15.10
CA LEU A 141 -6.50 8.28 13.75
C LEU A 141 -5.47 7.23 13.29
N VAL A 142 -4.53 6.86 14.16
CA VAL A 142 -3.54 5.80 13.86
C VAL A 142 -4.25 4.47 13.59
N ILE A 143 -5.24 4.11 14.41
CA ILE A 143 -6.05 2.91 14.21
C ILE A 143 -6.80 2.97 12.87
N ALA A 144 -7.42 4.11 12.54
CA ALA A 144 -8.14 4.28 11.28
C ALA A 144 -7.21 4.12 10.06
N THR A 145 -6.00 4.68 10.10
CA THR A 145 -4.99 4.47 9.07
C THR A 145 -4.56 3.00 8.99
N GLY A 146 -4.39 2.33 10.13
CA GLY A 146 -4.11 0.90 10.21
C GLY A 146 -5.20 0.05 9.56
N ILE A 147 -6.48 0.32 9.85
CA ILE A 147 -7.63 -0.38 9.23
C ILE A 147 -7.66 -0.13 7.72
N LYS A 148 -7.41 1.11 7.29
CA LYS A 148 -7.34 1.45 5.86
C LYS A 148 -6.25 0.66 5.13
N LEU A 149 -5.10 0.45 5.78
CA LEU A 149 -3.99 -0.34 5.24
C LEU A 149 -4.24 -1.85 5.33
N ALA A 150 -5.04 -2.33 6.29
CA ALA A 150 -5.35 -3.74 6.47
C ALA A 150 -6.05 -4.35 5.24
N GLY A 151 -6.82 -3.57 4.49
CA GLY A 151 -7.42 -4.00 3.22
C GLY A 151 -6.38 -4.43 2.17
N ALA A 152 -5.25 -3.72 2.09
CA ALA A 152 -4.15 -4.06 1.18
C ALA A 152 -3.40 -5.33 1.61
N LEU A 153 -3.58 -5.78 2.85
CA LEU A 153 -2.93 -6.98 3.38
C LEU A 153 -3.60 -8.27 2.90
N ARG A 154 -4.85 -8.20 2.44
CA ARG A 154 -5.60 -9.37 1.93
C ARG A 154 -5.02 -9.92 0.64
N SER A 155 -4.43 -9.07 -0.20
CA SER A 155 -3.77 -9.45 -1.45
C SER A 155 -2.29 -9.80 -1.27
N ASN A 156 -1.80 -9.87 -0.03
CA ASN A 156 -0.39 -10.10 0.24
C ASN A 156 -0.02 -11.59 0.05
N ALA A 157 1.13 -11.85 -0.57
CA ALA A 157 1.62 -13.19 -0.91
C ALA A 157 1.87 -14.11 0.30
N MET A 158 1.92 -13.55 1.52
CA MET A 158 2.06 -14.33 2.76
C MET A 158 0.74 -14.93 3.28
N GLY A 159 -0.40 -14.51 2.74
CA GLY A 159 -1.72 -14.88 3.24
C GLY A 159 -2.15 -14.08 4.48
N LEU A 160 -3.44 -13.78 4.55
CA LEU A 160 -4.06 -13.05 5.66
C LEU A 160 -3.76 -13.61 7.07
N PRO A 161 -3.76 -14.94 7.33
CA PRO A 161 -3.55 -15.45 8.69
C PRO A 161 -2.12 -15.21 9.20
N ALA A 162 -1.10 -15.31 8.34
CA ALA A 162 0.28 -15.05 8.73
C ALA A 162 0.50 -13.57 9.08
N CYS A 163 -0.10 -12.67 8.31
CA CYS A 163 -0.06 -11.23 8.59
C CYS A 163 -0.77 -10.87 9.91
N ILE A 164 -1.93 -11.47 10.19
CA ILE A 164 -2.64 -11.27 11.46
C ILE A 164 -1.82 -11.82 12.62
N ALA A 165 -1.25 -13.03 12.49
CA ALA A 165 -0.41 -13.62 13.53
C ALA A 165 0.76 -12.70 13.88
N LEU A 166 1.50 -12.21 12.89
CA LEU A 166 2.60 -11.25 13.11
C LEU A 166 2.13 -9.96 13.78
N ALA A 167 0.99 -9.40 13.36
CA ALA A 167 0.43 -8.20 13.96
C ALA A 167 0.05 -8.41 15.43
N VAL A 168 -0.59 -9.53 15.75
CA VAL A 168 -0.98 -9.89 17.13
C VAL A 168 0.26 -10.14 17.98
N THR A 169 1.24 -10.89 17.49
CA THR A 169 2.48 -11.15 18.23
C THR A 169 3.26 -9.86 18.48
N ALA A 170 3.36 -8.97 17.49
CA ALA A 170 3.98 -7.65 17.67
C ALA A 170 3.23 -6.81 18.73
N PHE A 171 1.89 -6.82 18.67
CA PHE A 171 1.07 -6.11 19.64
C PHE A 171 1.28 -6.63 21.07
N VAL A 172 1.27 -7.95 21.27
CA VAL A 172 1.48 -8.57 22.59
C VAL A 172 2.89 -8.28 23.13
N ALA A 173 3.92 -8.38 22.28
CA ALA A 173 5.30 -8.11 22.68
C ALA A 173 5.51 -6.64 23.12
N ILE A 174 4.85 -5.70 22.47
CA ILE A 174 4.99 -4.27 22.79
C ILE A 174 4.07 -3.87 23.95
N ALA A 175 2.78 -4.22 23.88
CA ALA A 175 1.77 -3.76 24.84
C ALA A 175 1.88 -4.45 26.19
N TRP A 176 2.16 -5.76 26.20
CA TRP A 176 2.16 -6.55 27.43
C TRP A 176 3.58 -6.77 27.97
N LEU A 177 4.51 -7.18 27.10
CA LEU A 177 5.89 -7.50 27.52
C LEU A 177 6.79 -6.26 27.59
N ARG A 178 6.32 -5.11 27.10
CA ARG A 178 7.03 -3.82 27.08
C ARG A 178 8.44 -3.90 26.51
N TRP A 179 8.64 -4.78 25.53
CA TRP A 179 9.94 -4.92 24.88
C TRP A 179 10.30 -3.66 24.09
N PRO A 180 11.60 -3.31 24.03
CA PRO A 180 12.04 -2.15 23.26
C PRO A 180 11.64 -2.34 21.79
N LEU A 181 11.08 -1.28 21.20
CA LEU A 181 10.54 -1.32 19.84
C LEU A 181 11.56 -1.80 18.81
N LEU A 182 12.84 -1.44 19.00
CA LEU A 182 13.94 -1.92 18.16
C LEU A 182 14.08 -3.45 18.19
N ALA A 183 13.96 -4.09 19.36
CA ALA A 183 14.11 -5.54 19.45
C ALA A 183 12.96 -6.27 18.77
N VAL A 184 11.73 -5.78 18.91
CA VAL A 184 10.56 -6.34 18.21
C VAL A 184 10.68 -6.14 16.71
N LEU A 185 11.13 -4.96 16.27
CA LEU A 185 11.33 -4.67 14.86
C LEU A 185 12.42 -5.55 14.23
N LEU A 186 13.55 -5.74 14.90
CA LEU A 186 14.64 -6.58 14.40
C LEU A 186 14.28 -8.07 14.43
N GLY A 187 13.68 -8.54 15.52
CA GLY A 187 13.29 -9.95 15.67
C GLY A 187 12.09 -10.32 14.79
N LEU A 188 10.94 -9.72 15.07
CA LEU A 188 9.69 -10.06 14.39
C LEU A 188 9.65 -9.51 12.96
N GLY A 189 10.16 -8.30 12.75
CA GLY A 189 10.25 -7.72 11.40
C GLY A 189 11.24 -8.49 10.52
N GLY A 190 12.38 -8.90 11.06
CA GLY A 190 13.34 -9.76 10.36
C GLY A 190 12.76 -11.14 10.03
N ALA A 191 12.08 -11.79 10.98
CA ALA A 191 11.40 -13.06 10.75
C ALA A 191 10.27 -12.95 9.72
N GLY A 192 9.47 -11.88 9.78
CA GLY A 192 8.42 -11.59 8.81
C GLY A 192 8.98 -11.35 7.41
N TRP A 193 10.12 -10.66 7.29
CA TRP A 193 10.81 -10.45 6.01
C TRP A 193 11.36 -11.76 5.43
N ALA A 194 12.00 -12.59 6.25
CA ALA A 194 12.49 -13.90 5.83
C ALA A 194 11.35 -14.82 5.36
N TRP A 195 10.22 -14.83 6.08
CA TRP A 195 9.03 -15.57 5.69
C TRP A 195 8.43 -15.06 4.38
N ALA A 196 8.35 -13.74 4.21
CA ALA A 196 7.90 -13.11 2.96
C ALA A 196 8.79 -13.55 1.79
N TRP A 197 10.11 -13.53 1.98
CA TRP A 197 11.07 -13.96 0.97
C TRP A 197 10.86 -15.43 0.58
N HIS A 198 10.67 -16.32 1.54
CA HIS A 198 10.39 -17.72 1.26
C HIS A 198 9.07 -17.95 0.53
N CYS A 199 8.00 -17.26 0.90
CA CYS A 199 6.71 -17.35 0.22
C CYS A 199 6.77 -16.83 -1.23
N LEU A 200 7.42 -15.67 -1.45
CA LEU A 200 7.65 -15.12 -2.79
C LEU A 200 8.53 -16.04 -3.64
N GLY A 201 9.53 -16.67 -3.05
CA GLY A 201 10.39 -17.64 -3.71
C GLY A 201 9.65 -18.90 -4.15
N ARG A 202 8.68 -19.39 -3.36
CA ARG A 202 7.83 -20.52 -3.73
C ARG A 202 6.88 -20.17 -4.87
N ALA A 203 6.25 -18.99 -4.81
CA ALA A 203 5.33 -18.51 -5.85
C ALA A 203 6.04 -18.36 -7.21
N ARG A 204 7.25 -17.78 -7.23
CA ARG A 204 8.05 -17.66 -8.47
C ARG A 204 8.35 -19.02 -9.09
N ARG A 205 8.80 -20.00 -8.30
CA ARG A 205 9.10 -21.36 -8.79
C ARG A 205 7.86 -22.07 -9.33
N ALA A 206 6.70 -21.88 -8.70
CA ALA A 206 5.43 -22.42 -9.19
C ALA A 206 5.04 -21.81 -10.55
N HIS A 207 5.18 -20.49 -10.71
CA HIS A 207 4.95 -19.81 -11.99
C HIS A 207 5.92 -20.25 -13.09
N GLU A 208 7.20 -20.42 -12.76
CA GLU A 208 8.22 -20.91 -13.70
C GLU A 208 7.90 -22.34 -14.15
N ALA A 209 7.54 -23.23 -13.22
CA ALA A 209 7.16 -24.61 -13.52
C ALA A 209 5.87 -24.69 -14.36
N ALA A 210 4.85 -23.89 -14.06
CA ALA A 210 3.63 -23.79 -14.86
C ALA A 210 3.92 -23.26 -16.27
N SER A 211 4.77 -22.23 -16.38
CA SER A 211 5.18 -21.63 -17.65
C SER A 211 6.05 -22.57 -18.49
N ALA A 212 6.83 -23.46 -17.86
CA ALA A 212 7.58 -24.52 -18.53
C ALA A 212 6.66 -25.64 -19.04
N ARG A 213 5.69 -26.07 -18.22
CA ARG A 213 4.66 -27.06 -18.62
C ARG A 213 3.80 -26.56 -19.77
N ALA A 214 3.34 -25.31 -19.73
CA ALA A 214 2.57 -24.69 -20.80
C ALA A 214 3.37 -24.63 -22.12
N ARG A 215 4.66 -24.28 -22.06
CA ARG A 215 5.54 -24.30 -23.24
C ARG A 215 5.78 -25.71 -23.79
N ALA A 216 5.89 -26.71 -22.93
CA ALA A 216 6.05 -28.11 -23.34
C ALA A 216 4.76 -28.73 -23.92
N ALA A 217 3.59 -28.21 -23.54
CA ALA A 217 2.29 -28.68 -24.02
C ALA A 217 1.86 -28.07 -25.37
N VAL A 218 2.53 -27.01 -25.84
CA VAL A 218 2.23 -26.40 -27.14
C VAL A 218 2.94 -27.19 -28.25
N PRO A 219 2.22 -27.82 -29.20
CA PRO A 219 2.83 -28.54 -30.31
C PRO A 219 3.58 -27.58 -31.25
N PRO A 220 4.62 -28.06 -31.96
CA PRO A 220 5.58 -27.21 -32.69
C PRO A 220 5.01 -26.40 -33.88
N ASP A 221 3.72 -26.53 -34.20
CA ASP A 221 3.15 -26.06 -35.47
C ASP A 221 2.09 -24.94 -35.30
N VAL A 222 1.90 -24.38 -34.10
CA VAL A 222 0.90 -23.32 -33.86
C VAL A 222 1.55 -21.93 -33.79
N PRO A 223 1.13 -20.96 -34.64
CA PRO A 223 1.72 -19.62 -34.64
C PRO A 223 1.47 -18.88 -33.32
N ALA A 224 2.57 -18.41 -32.71
CA ALA A 224 2.73 -17.96 -31.33
C ALA A 224 1.82 -16.79 -30.84
N LYS A 225 0.96 -16.22 -31.68
CA LYS A 225 0.15 -15.04 -31.32
C LYS A 225 -1.28 -15.33 -30.89
N GLY A 226 -1.85 -16.49 -31.25
CA GLY A 226 -3.26 -16.83 -30.96
C GLY A 226 -3.46 -17.74 -29.74
N ALA A 227 -2.64 -18.78 -29.62
CA ALA A 227 -2.81 -19.81 -28.57
C ALA A 227 -2.35 -19.35 -27.18
N ALA A 228 -1.36 -18.45 -27.12
CA ALA A 228 -0.84 -17.94 -25.85
C ALA A 228 -1.90 -17.14 -25.08
N GLY A 229 -2.76 -16.37 -25.77
CA GLY A 229 -3.79 -15.56 -25.12
C GLY A 229 -4.91 -16.38 -24.47
N ALA A 230 -5.38 -17.43 -25.15
CA ALA A 230 -6.45 -18.29 -24.65
C ALA A 230 -5.96 -19.21 -23.52
N ALA A 231 -4.77 -19.82 -23.67
CA ALA A 231 -4.18 -20.68 -22.64
C ALA A 231 -3.78 -19.88 -21.38
N LEU A 232 -3.31 -18.63 -21.52
CA LEU A 232 -3.02 -17.76 -20.38
C LEU A 232 -4.30 -17.30 -19.65
N ALA A 233 -5.41 -17.11 -20.37
CA ALA A 233 -6.69 -16.77 -19.76
C ALA A 233 -7.33 -17.96 -19.00
N GLU A 234 -7.23 -19.16 -19.56
CA GLU A 234 -7.77 -20.39 -18.94
C GLU A 234 -6.94 -20.81 -17.71
N VAL A 235 -5.61 -20.74 -17.78
CA VAL A 235 -4.71 -21.02 -16.64
C VAL A 235 -4.77 -19.94 -15.56
N ALA A 236 -5.01 -18.67 -15.90
CA ALA A 236 -5.22 -17.61 -14.92
C ALA A 236 -6.57 -17.73 -14.18
N ALA A 237 -7.59 -18.27 -14.83
CA ALA A 237 -8.90 -18.52 -14.22
C ALA A 237 -8.86 -19.69 -13.22
N ASP A 238 -8.04 -20.73 -13.49
CA ASP A 238 -7.96 -21.96 -12.68
C ASP A 238 -6.93 -21.89 -11.53
N ALA A 239 -5.99 -20.93 -11.57
CA ALA A 239 -4.95 -20.78 -10.55
C ALA A 239 -5.39 -20.05 -9.27
N LEU A 240 -6.55 -19.39 -9.27
CA LEU A 240 -7.04 -18.64 -8.09
C LEU A 240 -7.75 -19.51 -7.02
N PRO A 241 -8.51 -20.57 -7.35
CA PRO A 241 -9.21 -21.36 -6.32
C PRO A 241 -8.32 -22.42 -5.63
N ALA A 242 -7.30 -22.95 -6.31
CA ALA A 242 -6.52 -24.09 -5.79
C ALA A 242 -5.55 -23.72 -4.66
N ALA A 243 -5.05 -22.48 -4.61
CA ALA A 243 -4.17 -22.00 -3.53
C ALA A 243 -4.89 -21.83 -2.18
N ALA A 244 -6.23 -21.76 -2.17
CA ALA A 244 -7.04 -21.66 -0.96
C ALA A 244 -7.35 -23.04 -0.33
N ALA A 245 -7.29 -24.13 -1.09
CA ALA A 245 -7.75 -25.45 -0.64
C ALA A 245 -6.70 -26.23 0.18
N ASP A 246 -5.40 -25.96 0.01
CA ASP A 246 -4.33 -26.78 0.61
C ASP A 246 -3.88 -26.31 2.02
N THR A 247 -4.68 -25.46 2.68
CA THR A 247 -4.36 -24.91 4.03
C THR A 247 -5.18 -25.52 5.17
N ALA A 248 -5.99 -26.53 4.90
CA ALA A 248 -6.80 -27.19 5.92
C ALA A 248 -6.41 -28.67 6.12
N ALA A 249 -5.36 -28.95 6.90
CA ALA A 249 -5.29 -30.08 7.84
C ALA A 249 -3.92 -30.20 8.56
N PRO A 250 -3.88 -30.41 9.89
CA PRO A 250 -2.75 -31.03 10.59
C PRO A 250 -2.96 -32.56 10.79
N PRO A 251 -1.91 -33.33 11.18
CA PRO A 251 -1.86 -34.77 10.97
C PRO A 251 -2.21 -35.60 12.23
N ALA A 252 -2.87 -36.75 12.05
CA ALA A 252 -2.81 -37.90 12.97
C ALA A 252 -3.29 -39.16 12.23
N GLY A 253 -2.52 -40.24 12.34
CA GLY A 253 -2.71 -41.47 11.56
C GLY A 253 -3.69 -42.46 12.17
N THR A 254 -4.04 -43.47 11.37
CA THR A 254 -3.98 -44.92 11.67
C THR A 254 -4.92 -45.66 10.71
N ALA A 255 -4.40 -46.77 10.19
CA ALA A 255 -4.98 -47.63 9.17
C ALA A 255 -6.31 -48.30 9.56
N ALA A 256 -7.17 -48.54 8.55
CA ALA A 256 -7.96 -49.75 8.30
C ALA A 256 -8.83 -49.50 7.06
N ASN A 257 -8.38 -49.82 5.84
CA ASN A 257 -8.74 -51.05 5.11
C ASN A 257 -10.14 -51.62 5.45
N ASN A 258 -11.12 -51.45 4.55
CA ASN A 258 -11.79 -52.56 3.86
C ASN A 258 -12.74 -52.07 2.74
N ASN A 259 -12.68 -52.83 1.65
CA ASN A 259 -13.22 -52.64 0.30
C ASN A 259 -14.78 -52.63 0.23
N PRO A 260 -15.40 -52.06 -0.83
CA PRO A 260 -16.84 -51.93 -1.00
C PRO A 260 -17.41 -53.02 -1.93
N ALA A 261 -18.42 -53.78 -1.51
CA ALA A 261 -19.34 -54.51 -2.39
C ALA A 261 -20.43 -55.27 -1.60
N SER A 262 -21.65 -54.73 -1.58
CA SER A 262 -22.95 -55.44 -1.57
C SER A 262 -24.03 -54.35 -1.43
N LEU A 263 -24.61 -53.82 -2.52
CA LEU A 263 -25.88 -54.32 -3.08
C LEU A 263 -26.75 -54.99 -2.01
N THR A 264 -27.91 -54.42 -1.69
CA THR A 264 -29.20 -54.80 -2.32
C THR A 264 -30.32 -53.92 -1.76
N ASP A 265 -31.23 -53.58 -2.67
CA ASP A 265 -32.51 -52.88 -2.52
C ASP A 265 -33.49 -53.47 -1.49
N ALA A 266 -34.62 -52.74 -1.37
CA ALA A 266 -35.95 -53.18 -0.91
C ALA A 266 -36.14 -53.21 0.61
N ASP A 267 -37.27 -52.84 1.21
CA ASP A 267 -38.57 -52.34 0.80
C ASP A 267 -39.35 -52.13 2.13
N SER A 268 -40.43 -51.37 2.06
CA SER A 268 -41.61 -51.44 2.93
C SER A 268 -41.58 -50.87 4.35
N GLY A 269 -42.57 -50.00 4.62
CA GLY A 269 -43.42 -50.21 5.79
C GLY A 269 -43.65 -49.04 6.74
N GLN A 270 -44.69 -48.26 6.45
CA GLN A 270 -45.75 -47.84 7.40
C GLN A 270 -45.42 -46.88 8.58
N ALA A 271 -46.12 -45.74 8.56
CA ALA A 271 -46.33 -44.75 9.62
C ALA A 271 -47.21 -45.28 10.80
N PRO A 272 -47.82 -44.46 11.69
CA PRO A 272 -47.43 -43.22 12.39
C PRO A 272 -47.64 -43.28 13.94
N GLN A 273 -47.18 -42.24 14.67
CA GLN A 273 -47.78 -41.51 15.85
C GLN A 273 -48.51 -42.30 16.99
N PRO A 274 -48.47 -41.83 18.25
CA PRO A 274 -49.21 -40.62 18.68
C PRO A 274 -48.35 -39.46 19.19
#